data_AF-A0A9D7XNI6-F1
#
_entry.id   AF-A0A9D7XNI6-F1
#
_cell.length_a   1.000
_cell.length_b   1.000
_cell.length_c   1.000
_cell.angle_alpha   90.00
_cell.angle_beta   90.00
_cell.angle_gamma   90.00
#
_symmetry.space_group_name_H-M   'P 1'
#
loop_
_entity.id
_entity.type
_entity.pdbx_description
1 polymer ?
#
loop_
_entity_poly.entity_id
_entity_poly.type
_entity_poly.pdbx_seq_one_letter_code
_entity_poly.pdbx_strand_id
1 'polypeptide(L)'
;MKKQLLKTLYVFIIMMMFSLSTANAQFVYTDVNPDVAVTCTVSTPNSSCSAMDSIDINNDGVFDLKLSVSGSSFGTRYGSTVSGFVKATPLNGSAIISNTLGYPLHLYRNDSIKSNSHWSTAPNRILESVSHAPKQIGNTVEGNWTPPIDGFLGIKIVSGGQTNYGWIRLNVTINAPTASCMYKEFAYNSIPNQPIRAGQISNPIVIGPIVNIPDPAFKSTLVNNAAINTDIDREIQVTEATAFTGELFIYGAFISNLTGLEAFTAIDSLYLYGTGVTSLDVTSNTALIYLNCSYNKLTSIDVSGNTALTELYCEYNQLTSVDLSANTALTTLNCTHNQLTNLNVSTNTALTAMYCYYNQLTSLDVSSNMDLSILYTGNNPLTSLNFSNNLEFLDCEYNQLTSLDVSANTALWYLVCNNNQLTSLNVKNGNNIHFFAFDATFNPNLTCIQVDNVAYSNANWRANKDANASFRTLCGTTSVPDNGNLATVQIFPNPAVNHLNIDLGSHNQKVQITILDITGKVIYTTRAADTQEIEVDTKDFAEGIYVVQIQSGDFIGTKKLVVEK
;
A
#
# COMPACT_ATOMS: atom_id res chain seq x y z
N MET A 1 -32.72 4.70 -59.24
CA MET A 1 -32.29 6.00 -59.82
C MET A 1 -32.54 7.24 -58.96
N LYS A 2 -33.28 7.22 -57.83
CA LYS A 2 -33.39 8.39 -56.92
C LYS A 2 -32.43 8.42 -55.71
N LYS A 3 -31.66 7.35 -55.46
CA LYS A 3 -30.65 7.29 -54.37
C LYS A 3 -29.22 7.67 -54.77
N GLN A 4 -28.97 7.94 -56.07
CA GLN A 4 -27.65 8.29 -56.59
C GLN A 4 -27.50 9.80 -56.87
N LEU A 5 -28.60 10.57 -56.82
CA LEU A 5 -28.58 12.03 -56.93
C LEU A 5 -28.42 12.77 -55.59
N LEU A 6 -28.61 12.11 -54.45
CA LEU A 6 -28.48 12.76 -53.13
C LEU A 6 -27.05 12.74 -52.56
N LYS A 7 -26.17 11.86 -53.04
CA LYS A 7 -24.74 11.85 -52.68
C LYS A 7 -23.94 12.93 -53.43
N THR A 8 -24.40 13.37 -54.59
CA THR A 8 -23.73 14.41 -55.37
C THR A 8 -24.10 15.84 -54.92
N LEU A 9 -25.20 16.01 -54.16
CA LEU A 9 -25.68 17.33 -53.73
C LEU A 9 -25.11 17.78 -52.37
N TYR A 10 -24.66 16.85 -51.52
CA TYR A 10 -24.02 17.18 -50.24
C TYR A 10 -22.53 17.57 -50.38
N VAL A 11 -21.86 17.12 -51.44
CA VAL A 11 -20.48 17.49 -51.76
C VAL A 11 -20.40 18.91 -52.36
N PHE A 12 -21.48 19.42 -52.95
CA PHE A 12 -21.50 20.74 -53.59
C PHE A 12 -21.83 21.92 -52.64
N ILE A 13 -22.34 21.67 -51.43
CA ILE A 13 -22.74 22.75 -50.50
C ILE A 13 -21.63 23.15 -49.51
N ILE A 14 -20.58 22.34 -49.34
CA ILE A 14 -19.39 22.74 -48.56
C ILE A 14 -18.34 23.46 -49.42
N MET A 15 -18.45 23.39 -50.76
CA MET A 15 -17.46 23.97 -51.68
C MET A 15 -17.73 25.43 -52.11
N MET A 16 -18.78 26.09 -51.60
CA MET A 16 -19.18 27.44 -52.03
C MET A 16 -19.26 28.51 -50.91
N MET A 17 -18.57 28.30 -49.78
CA MET A 17 -18.35 29.34 -48.76
C MET A 17 -16.87 29.66 -48.46
N PHE A 18 -15.96 29.35 -49.39
CA PHE A 18 -14.61 29.93 -49.42
C PHE A 18 -14.32 30.49 -50.81
N SER A 19 -15.06 31.54 -51.20
CA SER A 19 -14.59 32.42 -52.26
C SER A 19 -13.61 33.44 -51.67
N LEU A 20 -12.33 33.26 -52.01
CA LEU A 20 -11.23 34.23 -51.91
C LEU A 20 -10.80 34.66 -50.50
N SER A 21 -10.11 33.75 -49.82
CA SER A 21 -8.81 34.08 -49.23
C SER A 21 -7.89 32.84 -49.29
N THR A 22 -7.01 32.77 -50.28
CA THR A 22 -5.91 31.79 -50.28
C THR A 22 -4.86 32.26 -49.27
N ALA A 23 -5.16 32.12 -47.99
CA ALA A 23 -4.13 31.87 -47.00
C ALA A 23 -3.85 30.36 -47.10
N ASN A 24 -2.85 29.97 -47.91
CA ASN A 24 -2.41 28.57 -47.97
C ASN A 24 -2.04 28.14 -46.55
N ALA A 25 -2.85 27.28 -45.92
CA ALA A 25 -2.48 26.68 -44.66
C ALA A 25 -1.19 25.87 -44.88
N GLN A 26 -0.10 26.26 -44.22
CA GLN A 26 1.19 25.58 -44.30
C GLN A 26 1.09 24.09 -43.92
N PHE A 27 0.20 23.77 -42.99
CA PHE A 27 -0.10 22.40 -42.57
C PHE A 27 -1.55 22.07 -42.91
N VAL A 28 -1.75 20.94 -43.57
CA VAL A 28 -3.07 20.40 -43.91
C VAL A 28 -3.30 19.19 -43.02
N TYR A 29 -4.37 19.24 -42.22
CA TYR A 29 -4.72 18.26 -41.20
C TYR A 29 -6.05 17.58 -41.54
N THR A 30 -6.13 16.27 -41.30
CA THR A 30 -7.35 15.48 -41.42
C THR A 30 -7.53 14.63 -40.16
N ASP A 31 -8.65 14.86 -39.47
CA ASP A 31 -9.18 13.98 -38.42
C ASP A 31 -9.97 12.84 -39.05
N VAL A 32 -9.70 11.60 -38.66
CA VAL A 32 -10.40 10.40 -39.16
C VAL A 32 -11.42 10.00 -38.10
N ASN A 33 -12.64 10.52 -38.23
CA ASN A 33 -13.71 10.26 -37.27
C ASN A 33 -14.93 9.59 -37.93
N PRO A 34 -15.34 8.37 -37.52
CA PRO A 34 -14.68 7.54 -36.49
C PRO A 34 -13.33 6.99 -36.95
N ASP A 35 -12.44 6.72 -36.00
CA ASP A 35 -11.15 6.05 -36.24
C ASP A 35 -11.35 4.79 -37.10
N VAL A 36 -10.46 4.56 -38.07
CA VAL A 36 -10.58 3.41 -38.97
C VAL A 36 -9.65 2.29 -38.51
N ALA A 37 -10.23 1.12 -38.25
CA ALA A 37 -9.51 -0.09 -37.86
C ALA A 37 -9.34 -1.06 -39.03
N VAL A 38 -8.09 -1.36 -39.37
CA VAL A 38 -7.70 -2.45 -40.28
C VAL A 38 -7.40 -3.67 -39.42
N THR A 39 -8.40 -4.55 -39.24
CA THR A 39 -8.32 -5.67 -38.30
C THR A 39 -8.49 -7.00 -39.00
N CYS A 40 -7.79 -8.00 -38.48
CA CYS A 40 -7.93 -9.38 -38.92
C CYS A 40 -7.77 -10.36 -37.76
N THR A 41 -8.68 -11.34 -37.68
CA THR A 41 -8.69 -12.36 -36.64
C THR A 41 -8.68 -13.74 -37.27
N VAL A 42 -7.78 -14.60 -36.78
CA VAL A 42 -7.70 -16.00 -37.18
C VAL A 42 -8.70 -16.81 -36.35
N SER A 43 -9.75 -17.35 -36.97
CA SER A 43 -10.88 -17.96 -36.26
C SER A 43 -10.78 -19.48 -36.09
N THR A 44 -9.92 -20.16 -36.85
CA THR A 44 -9.73 -21.62 -36.77
C THR A 44 -8.26 -22.02 -36.84
N PRO A 45 -7.85 -23.20 -36.31
CA PRO A 45 -6.51 -23.75 -36.53
C PRO A 45 -6.25 -24.01 -38.02
N ASN A 46 -5.01 -23.82 -38.47
CA ASN A 46 -4.62 -23.98 -39.88
C ASN A 46 -5.35 -23.00 -40.83
N SER A 47 -5.60 -21.78 -40.39
CA SER A 47 -6.21 -20.74 -41.23
C SER A 47 -5.35 -19.48 -41.29
N SER A 48 -5.58 -18.69 -42.33
CA SER A 48 -4.97 -17.38 -42.51
C SER A 48 -6.05 -16.33 -42.70
N CYS A 49 -5.68 -15.10 -42.38
CA CYS A 49 -6.56 -13.96 -42.46
C CYS A 49 -5.75 -12.77 -42.97
N SER A 50 -6.36 -11.86 -43.74
CA SER A 50 -5.78 -10.56 -44.07
C SER A 50 -6.84 -9.46 -44.17
N ALA A 51 -6.43 -8.23 -43.86
CA ALA A 51 -7.20 -7.02 -44.14
C ALA A 51 -6.23 -5.90 -44.57
N MET A 52 -6.72 -4.95 -45.37
CA MET A 52 -5.90 -3.83 -45.83
C MET A 52 -6.76 -2.61 -46.13
N ASP A 53 -6.15 -1.44 -46.03
CA ASP A 53 -6.74 -0.17 -46.44
C ASP A 53 -5.68 0.76 -47.04
N SER A 54 -6.09 1.62 -47.96
CA SER A 54 -5.23 2.57 -48.66
C SER A 54 -5.63 4.00 -48.33
N ILE A 55 -4.65 4.84 -48.05
CA ILE A 55 -4.82 6.19 -47.52
C ILE A 55 -4.23 7.17 -48.54
N ASP A 56 -5.05 8.13 -48.95
CA ASP A 56 -4.67 9.30 -49.74
C ASP A 56 -4.58 10.48 -48.76
N ILE A 57 -3.36 10.91 -48.46
CA ILE A 57 -3.08 11.85 -47.36
C ILE A 57 -3.21 13.30 -47.85
N ASN A 58 -2.89 13.55 -49.12
CA ASN A 58 -2.98 14.89 -49.72
C ASN A 58 -4.28 15.13 -50.49
N ASN A 59 -5.17 14.13 -50.57
CA ASN A 59 -6.46 14.15 -51.24
C ASN A 59 -6.35 14.57 -52.71
N ASP A 60 -5.29 14.12 -53.39
CA ASP A 60 -5.06 14.37 -54.82
C ASP A 60 -5.70 13.31 -55.74
N GLY A 61 -6.35 12.30 -55.15
CA GLY A 61 -6.97 11.18 -55.85
C GLY A 61 -6.03 9.99 -56.06
N VAL A 62 -4.79 10.04 -55.54
CA VAL A 62 -3.77 9.00 -55.64
C VAL A 62 -3.37 8.54 -54.23
N PHE A 63 -3.56 7.26 -53.94
CA PHE A 63 -3.21 6.72 -52.62
C PHE A 63 -1.69 6.79 -52.34
N ASP A 64 -1.31 7.22 -51.14
CA ASP A 64 0.08 7.39 -50.70
C ASP A 64 0.63 6.20 -49.92
N LEU A 65 -0.24 5.55 -49.15
CA LEU A 65 0.13 4.52 -48.19
C LEU A 65 -0.93 3.42 -48.19
N LYS A 66 -0.51 2.17 -48.12
CA LYS A 66 -1.39 1.04 -47.80
C LYS A 66 -0.98 0.38 -46.50
N LEU A 67 -1.91 0.33 -45.55
CA LEU A 67 -1.79 -0.43 -44.32
C LEU A 67 -2.37 -1.82 -44.56
N SER A 68 -1.66 -2.86 -44.12
CA SER A 68 -2.11 -4.24 -44.23
C SER A 68 -1.82 -5.00 -42.96
N VAL A 69 -2.78 -5.79 -42.52
CA VAL A 69 -2.63 -6.73 -41.41
C VAL A 69 -2.81 -8.15 -41.94
N SER A 70 -2.09 -9.09 -41.35
CA SER A 70 -2.19 -10.49 -41.71
C SER A 70 -1.98 -11.35 -40.49
N GLY A 71 -2.71 -12.47 -40.41
CA GLY A 71 -2.58 -13.46 -39.36
C GLY A 71 -2.59 -14.87 -39.94
N SER A 72 -1.89 -15.79 -39.29
CA SER A 72 -1.90 -17.21 -39.63
C SER A 72 -1.81 -18.08 -38.39
N SER A 73 -2.56 -19.17 -38.36
CA SER A 73 -2.45 -20.23 -37.36
C SER A 73 -1.97 -21.53 -38.00
N PHE A 74 -1.14 -22.27 -37.28
CA PHE A 74 -0.65 -23.59 -37.68
C PHE A 74 -0.82 -24.57 -36.51
N GLY A 75 -1.54 -25.65 -36.75
CA GLY A 75 -1.66 -26.77 -35.82
C GLY A 75 -0.40 -27.62 -35.86
N THR A 76 0.22 -27.83 -34.71
CA THR A 76 1.33 -28.76 -34.52
C THR A 76 0.89 -29.91 -33.62
N ARG A 77 1.68 -31.00 -33.59
CA ARG A 77 1.45 -32.12 -32.66
C ARG A 77 1.55 -31.74 -31.17
N TYR A 78 2.04 -30.54 -30.87
CA TYR A 78 2.16 -30.01 -29.52
C TYR A 78 1.08 -28.95 -29.23
N GLY A 79 0.57 -28.21 -30.21
CA GLY A 79 -0.46 -27.17 -30.01
C GLY A 79 -0.57 -26.25 -31.22
N SER A 80 -1.27 -25.11 -31.10
CA SER A 80 -1.37 -24.12 -32.19
C SER A 80 -0.27 -23.05 -32.09
N THR A 81 0.44 -22.78 -33.17
CA THR A 81 1.24 -21.56 -33.34
C THR A 81 0.39 -20.51 -34.01
N VAL A 82 0.42 -19.27 -33.54
CA VAL A 82 -0.24 -18.13 -34.19
C VAL A 82 0.79 -17.05 -34.47
N SER A 83 0.83 -16.56 -35.70
CA SER A 83 1.67 -15.44 -36.10
C SER A 83 0.83 -14.34 -36.71
N GLY A 84 1.21 -13.09 -36.49
CA GLY A 84 0.56 -11.94 -37.10
C GLY A 84 1.55 -10.82 -37.36
N PHE A 85 1.27 -9.99 -38.36
CA PHE A 85 2.05 -8.78 -38.62
C PHE A 85 1.17 -7.65 -39.14
N VAL A 86 1.63 -6.42 -38.88
CA VAL A 86 1.13 -5.18 -39.47
C VAL A 86 2.21 -4.62 -40.38
N LYS A 87 1.85 -4.20 -41.59
CA LYS A 87 2.77 -3.75 -42.63
C LYS A 87 2.30 -2.44 -43.26
N ALA A 88 3.23 -1.51 -43.41
CA ALA A 88 3.06 -0.26 -44.15
C ALA A 88 3.72 -0.38 -45.53
N THR A 89 2.96 -0.06 -46.58
CA THR A 89 3.39 -0.14 -47.97
C THR A 89 3.28 1.26 -48.60
N PRO A 90 4.39 1.98 -48.79
CA PRO A 90 4.37 3.23 -49.55
C PRO A 90 3.91 2.99 -50.98
N LEU A 91 3.13 3.92 -51.55
CA LEU A 91 2.56 3.82 -52.90
C LEU A 91 3.00 5.01 -53.76
N ASN A 92 2.94 4.86 -55.09
CA ASN A 92 3.06 5.97 -56.04
C ASN A 92 4.31 6.87 -55.88
N GLY A 93 5.44 6.28 -55.47
CA GLY A 93 6.71 7.00 -55.26
C GLY A 93 6.87 7.62 -53.87
N SER A 94 5.84 7.52 -53.03
CA SER A 94 5.91 7.86 -51.61
C SER A 94 6.85 6.92 -50.85
N ALA A 95 7.28 7.34 -49.67
CA ALA A 95 8.18 6.58 -48.80
C ALA A 95 7.81 6.80 -47.34
N ILE A 96 8.21 5.88 -46.45
CA ILE A 96 8.02 6.00 -45.01
C ILE A 96 9.35 6.11 -44.28
N ILE A 97 9.36 6.78 -43.12
CA ILE A 97 10.56 6.83 -42.29
C ILE A 97 10.84 5.45 -41.70
N SER A 98 12.05 4.94 -41.90
CA SER A 98 12.50 3.63 -41.39
C SER A 98 13.92 3.69 -40.83
N ASN A 99 14.29 2.68 -40.04
CA ASN A 99 15.67 2.53 -39.60
C ASN A 99 16.52 1.95 -40.76
N THR A 100 17.82 1.79 -40.53
CA THR A 100 18.75 1.25 -41.54
C THR A 100 18.46 -0.20 -41.93
N LEU A 101 17.67 -0.92 -41.13
CA LEU A 101 17.23 -2.30 -41.39
C LEU A 101 15.87 -2.36 -42.09
N GLY A 102 15.26 -1.22 -42.39
CA GLY A 102 13.97 -1.13 -43.07
C GLY A 102 12.74 -1.19 -42.18
N TYR A 103 12.87 -1.30 -40.85
CA TYR A 103 11.71 -1.25 -39.96
C TYR A 103 11.18 0.19 -39.82
N PRO A 104 9.88 0.44 -40.02
CA PRO A 104 9.29 1.78 -39.81
C PRO A 104 9.61 2.29 -38.42
N LEU A 105 10.02 3.55 -38.27
CA LEU A 105 10.23 4.14 -36.94
C LEU A 105 8.89 4.41 -36.27
N HIS A 106 8.83 4.21 -34.96
CA HIS A 106 7.84 4.85 -34.10
C HIS A 106 8.34 6.25 -33.77
N LEU A 107 7.60 7.28 -34.20
CA LEU A 107 7.91 8.67 -33.89
C LEU A 107 7.00 9.16 -32.76
N TYR A 108 7.58 9.95 -31.87
CA TYR A 108 6.88 10.66 -30.80
C TYR A 108 6.39 12.01 -31.31
N ARG A 109 5.43 12.63 -30.61
CA ARG A 109 5.03 14.00 -30.93
C ARG A 109 6.27 14.90 -30.90
N ASN A 110 6.32 15.89 -31.79
CA ASN A 110 7.44 16.81 -31.99
C ASN A 110 8.69 16.25 -32.70
N ASP A 111 8.79 14.94 -32.97
CA ASP A 111 9.88 14.39 -33.77
C ASP A 111 9.90 15.00 -35.18
N SER A 112 11.10 15.30 -35.69
CA SER A 112 11.27 16.00 -36.96
C SER A 112 11.18 15.06 -38.16
N ILE A 113 10.29 15.39 -39.11
CA ILE A 113 10.11 14.69 -40.39
C ILE A 113 10.58 15.62 -41.49
N LYS A 114 11.69 15.26 -42.15
CA LYS A 114 12.46 16.17 -43.01
C LYS A 114 13.19 15.42 -44.14
N SER A 115 13.76 16.17 -45.06
CA SER A 115 14.37 15.65 -46.28
C SER A 115 15.51 14.66 -46.06
N ASN A 116 16.31 14.84 -45.02
CA ASN A 116 17.44 13.97 -44.69
C ASN A 116 17.12 12.83 -43.72
N SER A 117 15.84 12.55 -43.44
CA SER A 117 15.44 11.33 -42.73
C SER A 117 15.76 10.07 -43.55
N HIS A 118 15.85 8.92 -42.90
CA HIS A 118 15.98 7.64 -43.58
C HIS A 118 14.63 7.18 -44.15
N TRP A 119 14.50 7.20 -45.47
CA TRP A 119 13.27 6.89 -46.20
C TRP A 119 13.34 5.50 -46.84
N SER A 120 12.30 4.68 -46.62
CA SER A 120 12.12 3.40 -47.32
C SER A 120 10.91 3.45 -48.24
N THR A 121 11.11 3.01 -49.48
CA THR A 121 10.06 2.80 -50.48
C THR A 121 9.56 1.35 -50.50
N ALA A 122 10.20 0.46 -49.74
CA ALA A 122 9.81 -0.94 -49.68
C ALA A 122 8.61 -1.15 -48.74
N PRO A 123 7.80 -2.21 -48.93
CA PRO A 123 6.79 -2.62 -47.96
C PRO A 123 7.47 -3.16 -46.70
N ASN A 124 7.25 -2.54 -45.53
CA ASN A 124 7.94 -2.94 -44.29
C ASN A 124 6.97 -3.27 -43.16
N ARG A 125 7.33 -4.29 -42.36
CA ARG A 125 6.56 -4.70 -41.17
C ARG A 125 6.76 -3.67 -40.06
N ILE A 126 5.66 -3.09 -39.59
CA ILE A 126 5.62 -2.16 -38.44
C ILE A 126 5.80 -2.94 -37.13
N LEU A 127 5.05 -4.03 -37.01
CA LEU A 127 4.99 -4.91 -35.85
C LEU A 127 4.74 -6.34 -36.31
N GLU A 128 5.40 -7.31 -35.69
CA GLU A 128 5.19 -8.74 -35.92
C GLU A 128 5.20 -9.49 -34.58
N SER A 129 4.37 -10.53 -34.46
CA SER A 129 4.38 -11.42 -33.31
C SER A 129 4.21 -12.87 -33.71
N VAL A 130 4.89 -13.77 -32.97
CA VAL A 130 4.70 -15.22 -33.04
C VAL A 130 4.46 -15.76 -31.62
N SER A 131 3.40 -16.57 -31.47
CA SER A 131 2.99 -17.22 -30.24
C SER A 131 2.93 -18.74 -30.42
N HIS A 132 3.50 -19.51 -29.48
CA HIS A 132 3.56 -20.97 -29.52
C HIS A 132 2.74 -21.61 -28.36
N ALA A 133 1.74 -22.44 -28.66
CA ALA A 133 1.04 -23.30 -27.68
C ALA A 133 1.58 -24.76 -27.71
N PRO A 134 1.59 -25.52 -26.58
CA PRO A 134 0.79 -25.38 -25.36
C PRO A 134 1.63 -25.07 -24.10
N LYS A 135 2.97 -25.07 -24.22
CA LYS A 135 3.89 -24.59 -23.19
C LYS A 135 4.28 -23.19 -23.63
N GLN A 136 3.97 -22.19 -22.83
CA GLN A 136 4.30 -20.78 -23.05
C GLN A 136 5.83 -20.57 -23.13
N ILE A 137 6.45 -20.97 -24.26
CA ILE A 137 7.83 -20.62 -24.57
C ILE A 137 7.79 -19.27 -25.29
N GLY A 138 7.34 -18.23 -24.57
CA GLY A 138 7.38 -16.83 -24.98
C GLY A 138 6.55 -16.44 -26.21
N ASN A 139 5.94 -15.26 -26.15
CA ASN A 139 5.58 -14.54 -27.38
C ASN A 139 6.82 -13.77 -27.83
N THR A 140 7.31 -14.02 -29.05
CA THR A 140 8.29 -13.11 -29.66
C THR A 140 7.50 -12.00 -30.34
N VAL A 141 7.85 -10.75 -30.05
CA VAL A 141 7.31 -9.57 -30.72
C VAL A 141 8.50 -8.77 -31.25
N GLU A 142 8.48 -8.45 -32.53
CA GLU A 142 9.57 -7.75 -33.22
C GLU A 142 9.05 -6.49 -33.93
N GLY A 143 9.86 -5.43 -33.94
CA GLY A 143 9.55 -4.15 -34.57
C GLY A 143 9.79 -2.95 -33.64
N ASN A 144 9.91 -1.75 -34.22
CA ASN A 144 10.13 -0.51 -33.46
C ASN A 144 8.85 0.00 -32.73
N TRP A 145 7.74 -0.71 -32.86
CA TRP A 145 6.43 -0.38 -32.27
C TRP A 145 6.07 -1.41 -31.17
N THR A 146 7.07 -1.85 -30.38
CA THR A 146 6.94 -2.87 -29.32
C THR A 146 7.16 -2.27 -27.92
N PRO A 147 6.32 -2.57 -26.90
CA PRO A 147 4.95 -3.12 -26.98
C PRO A 147 4.01 -2.19 -27.77
N PRO A 148 2.81 -2.63 -28.17
CA PRO A 148 1.91 -1.83 -29.00
C PRO A 148 1.62 -0.46 -28.37
N ILE A 149 2.04 0.60 -29.05
CA ILE A 149 1.93 1.99 -28.59
C ILE A 149 1.27 2.85 -29.67
N ASP A 150 0.49 3.82 -29.21
CA ASP A 150 0.02 4.92 -30.05
C ASP A 150 1.23 5.76 -30.48
N GLY A 151 1.27 6.21 -31.72
CA GLY A 151 2.44 6.93 -32.24
C GLY A 151 2.29 7.44 -33.65
N PHE A 152 3.34 8.06 -34.16
CA PHE A 152 3.34 8.65 -35.49
C PHE A 152 4.24 7.86 -36.45
N LEU A 153 3.74 7.59 -37.65
CA LEU A 153 4.53 7.11 -38.77
C LEU A 153 4.80 8.29 -39.72
N GLY A 154 6.07 8.60 -39.96
CA GLY A 154 6.46 9.65 -40.90
C GLY A 154 6.34 9.19 -42.35
N ILE A 155 5.78 10.03 -43.21
CA ILE A 155 5.59 9.76 -44.64
C ILE A 155 6.13 10.89 -45.52
N LYS A 156 6.72 10.50 -46.64
CA LYS A 156 7.11 11.35 -47.75
C LYS A 156 6.09 11.11 -48.86
N ILE A 157 5.37 12.15 -49.24
CA ILE A 157 4.35 12.15 -50.28
C ILE A 157 4.98 12.70 -51.56
N VAL A 158 4.80 12.02 -52.69
CA VAL A 158 5.30 12.46 -54.00
C VAL A 158 4.14 12.64 -54.96
N SER A 159 3.86 13.90 -55.34
CA SER A 159 2.79 14.23 -56.28
C SER A 159 3.25 15.32 -57.25
N GLY A 160 2.98 15.14 -58.55
CA GLY A 160 3.35 16.12 -59.58
C GLY A 160 4.85 16.50 -59.64
N GLY A 161 5.75 15.63 -59.17
CA GLY A 161 7.19 15.89 -59.05
C GLY A 161 7.60 16.71 -57.82
N GLN A 162 6.64 17.12 -56.99
CA GLN A 162 6.88 17.77 -55.70
C GLN A 162 6.94 16.73 -54.58
N THR A 163 7.69 17.04 -53.52
CA THR A 163 7.81 16.21 -52.33
C THR A 163 7.28 16.97 -51.13
N ASN A 164 6.32 16.39 -50.42
CA ASN A 164 5.79 16.91 -49.16
C ASN A 164 6.07 15.90 -48.03
N TYR A 165 6.18 16.40 -46.80
CA TYR A 165 6.39 15.56 -45.62
C TYR A 165 5.15 15.60 -44.73
N GLY A 166 4.77 14.44 -44.20
CA GLY A 166 3.61 14.27 -43.35
C GLY A 166 3.80 13.21 -42.29
N TRP A 167 2.77 13.02 -41.49
CA TRP A 167 2.67 11.99 -40.47
C TRP A 167 1.27 11.38 -40.46
N ILE A 168 1.18 10.13 -40.02
CA ILE A 168 -0.09 9.46 -39.70
C ILE A 168 -0.01 8.90 -38.28
N ARG A 169 -1.04 9.14 -37.47
CA ARG A 169 -1.15 8.60 -36.11
C ARG A 169 -1.78 7.22 -36.16
N LEU A 170 -1.05 6.24 -35.64
CA LEU A 170 -1.42 4.84 -35.66
C LEU A 170 -1.46 4.28 -34.24
N ASN A 171 -2.42 3.40 -33.98
CA ASN A 171 -2.34 2.42 -32.90
C ASN A 171 -2.23 1.03 -33.53
N VAL A 172 -1.13 0.33 -33.24
CA VAL A 172 -0.83 -0.98 -33.83
C VAL A 172 -0.86 -2.00 -32.72
N THR A 173 -1.69 -3.03 -32.82
CA THR A 173 -1.83 -4.07 -31.79
C THR A 173 -1.78 -5.46 -32.41
N ILE A 174 -0.98 -6.36 -31.84
CA ILE A 174 -1.00 -7.80 -32.17
C ILE A 174 -1.22 -8.59 -30.89
N ASN A 175 -2.45 -9.06 -30.70
CA ASN A 175 -2.88 -9.90 -29.59
C ASN A 175 -3.44 -11.17 -30.19
N ALA A 176 -2.65 -12.24 -30.24
CA ALA A 176 -3.07 -13.51 -30.85
C ALA A 176 -4.46 -13.93 -30.32
N PRO A 177 -5.44 -14.22 -31.19
CA PRO A 177 -5.32 -14.45 -32.64
C PRO A 177 -5.60 -13.24 -33.56
N THR A 178 -5.60 -12.01 -33.03
CA THR A 178 -5.97 -10.78 -33.75
C THR A 178 -4.76 -9.88 -34.00
N ALA A 179 -4.62 -9.42 -35.25
CA ALA A 179 -3.74 -8.33 -35.64
C ALA A 179 -4.60 -7.13 -36.07
N SER A 180 -4.29 -5.95 -35.56
CA SER A 180 -5.04 -4.72 -35.83
C SER A 180 -4.12 -3.52 -36.00
N CYS A 181 -4.48 -2.64 -36.92
CA CYS A 181 -3.89 -1.32 -37.09
C CYS A 181 -5.01 -0.30 -37.20
N MET A 182 -5.08 0.63 -36.27
CA MET A 182 -6.06 1.72 -36.27
C MET A 182 -5.34 3.00 -36.65
N TYR A 183 -5.87 3.75 -37.61
CA TYR A 183 -5.39 5.09 -37.93
C TYR A 183 -6.44 6.14 -37.60
N LYS A 184 -5.98 7.25 -36.99
CA LYS A 184 -6.84 8.22 -36.30
C LYS A 184 -6.80 9.60 -36.94
N GLU A 185 -5.63 10.01 -37.39
CA GLU A 185 -5.42 11.35 -37.94
C GLU A 185 -4.13 11.39 -38.74
N PHE A 186 -4.04 12.34 -39.67
CA PHE A 186 -2.83 12.58 -40.44
C PHE A 186 -2.71 14.05 -40.84
N ALA A 187 -1.48 14.51 -41.05
CA ALA A 187 -1.22 15.83 -41.59
C ALA A 187 0.02 15.84 -42.48
N TYR A 188 0.11 16.84 -43.36
CA TYR A 188 1.31 17.10 -44.16
C TYR A 188 1.57 18.61 -44.29
N ASN A 189 2.84 18.95 -44.54
CA ASN A 189 3.23 20.30 -44.91
C ASN A 189 2.98 20.52 -46.41
N SER A 190 2.09 21.46 -46.73
CA SER A 190 1.69 21.77 -48.11
C SER A 190 2.77 22.51 -48.90
N ILE A 191 3.80 23.03 -48.21
CA ILE A 191 4.95 23.67 -48.83
C ILE A 191 6.01 22.60 -49.18
N PRO A 192 6.35 22.42 -50.47
CA PRO A 192 7.29 21.38 -50.89
C PRO A 192 8.64 21.44 -50.18
N ASN A 193 9.14 20.27 -49.79
CA ASN A 193 10.41 20.02 -49.10
C ASN A 193 10.55 20.70 -47.73
N GLN A 194 9.50 21.31 -47.18
CA GLN A 194 9.54 21.89 -45.85
C GLN A 194 9.20 20.84 -44.78
N PRO A 195 9.93 20.83 -43.65
CA PRO A 195 9.73 19.83 -42.61
C PRO A 195 8.38 20.00 -41.92
N ILE A 196 7.94 18.91 -41.29
CA ILE A 196 6.82 18.90 -40.34
C ILE A 196 7.28 18.16 -39.09
N ARG A 197 6.72 18.49 -37.93
CA ARG A 197 6.89 17.68 -36.73
C ARG A 197 5.75 16.67 -36.60
N ALA A 198 6.04 15.48 -36.11
CA ALA A 198 5.01 14.51 -35.78
C ALA A 198 3.95 15.13 -34.84
N GLY A 199 2.67 14.97 -35.19
CA GLY A 199 1.54 15.57 -34.46
C GLY A 199 1.32 17.08 -34.68
N GLN A 200 2.12 17.75 -35.51
CA GLN A 200 1.94 19.17 -35.79
C GLN A 200 0.74 19.43 -36.71
N ILE A 201 -0.19 20.27 -36.25
CA ILE A 201 -1.41 20.67 -36.99
C ILE A 201 -1.49 22.17 -37.31
N SER A 202 -0.74 23.02 -36.59
CA SER A 202 -0.75 24.49 -36.76
C SER A 202 0.54 25.14 -36.24
N ASN A 203 0.70 26.44 -36.51
CA ASN A 203 1.72 27.31 -35.89
C ASN A 203 1.05 28.36 -34.99
N PRO A 204 1.62 28.70 -33.81
CA PRO A 204 2.71 28.01 -33.12
C PRO A 204 2.22 26.73 -32.42
N ILE A 205 3.15 25.82 -32.10
CA ILE A 205 2.87 24.69 -31.20
C ILE A 205 2.71 25.30 -29.81
N VAL A 206 1.48 25.34 -29.28
CA VAL A 206 1.23 25.78 -27.90
C VAL A 206 1.60 24.62 -26.99
N ILE A 207 2.82 24.62 -26.48
CA ILE A 207 3.30 23.64 -25.49
C ILE A 207 3.14 24.29 -24.11
N GLY A 208 2.47 23.61 -23.18
CA GLY A 208 2.36 24.05 -21.80
C GLY A 208 3.73 24.12 -21.10
N PRO A 209 3.82 24.77 -19.92
CA PRO A 209 5.06 24.73 -19.14
C PRO A 209 5.41 23.28 -18.77
N ILE A 210 6.69 22.92 -18.93
CA ILE A 210 7.21 21.57 -18.66
C ILE A 210 7.56 21.45 -17.17
N VAL A 211 7.21 20.33 -16.55
CA VAL A 211 7.62 19.98 -15.18
C VAL A 211 9.11 19.65 -15.18
N ASN A 212 9.88 20.28 -14.30
CA ASN A 212 11.31 20.00 -14.17
C ASN A 212 11.53 18.64 -13.49
N ILE A 213 11.89 17.62 -14.26
CA ILE A 213 12.16 16.26 -13.76
C ILE A 213 13.62 15.90 -14.09
N PRO A 214 14.58 16.20 -13.20
CA PRO A 214 16.00 16.05 -13.49
C PRO A 214 16.50 14.61 -13.44
N ASP A 215 15.82 13.72 -12.70
CA ASP A 215 16.17 12.30 -12.60
C ASP A 215 15.65 11.55 -13.86
N PRO A 216 16.55 10.97 -14.69
CA PRO A 216 16.13 10.33 -15.93
C PRO A 216 15.28 9.08 -15.72
N ALA A 217 15.50 8.34 -14.62
CA ALA A 217 14.73 7.15 -14.31
C ALA A 217 13.31 7.54 -13.88
N PHE A 218 13.19 8.57 -13.02
CA PHE A 218 11.89 9.12 -12.64
C PHE A 218 11.14 9.68 -13.85
N LYS A 219 11.81 10.49 -14.69
CA LYS A 219 11.22 11.02 -15.93
C LYS A 219 10.75 9.89 -16.84
N SER A 220 11.57 8.85 -17.03
CA SER A 220 11.22 7.66 -17.82
C SER A 220 9.94 7.00 -17.31
N THR A 221 9.78 6.84 -16.00
CA THR A 221 8.56 6.28 -15.40
C THR A 221 7.33 7.10 -15.76
N LEU A 222 7.41 8.43 -15.67
CA LEU A 222 6.28 9.31 -15.97
C LEU A 222 5.94 9.36 -17.47
N VAL A 223 6.95 9.51 -18.34
CA VAL A 223 6.72 9.66 -19.80
C VAL A 223 6.23 8.36 -20.46
N ASN A 224 6.51 7.20 -19.86
CA ASN A 224 6.02 5.92 -20.35
C ASN A 224 4.60 5.60 -19.86
N ASN A 225 4.03 6.43 -18.97
CA ASN A 225 2.65 6.32 -18.56
C ASN A 225 1.76 7.13 -19.49
N ALA A 226 1.00 6.46 -20.36
CA ALA A 226 0.12 7.09 -21.35
C ALA A 226 -1.05 7.90 -20.74
N ALA A 227 -1.39 7.68 -19.46
CA ALA A 227 -2.38 8.48 -18.75
C ALA A 227 -1.79 9.79 -18.21
N ILE A 228 -0.46 9.86 -18.06
CA ILE A 228 0.27 11.07 -17.66
C ILE A 228 0.73 11.82 -18.92
N ASN A 229 1.57 11.19 -19.75
CA ASN A 229 2.07 11.75 -21.01
C ASN A 229 1.03 11.55 -22.12
N THR A 230 -0.04 12.33 -22.03
CA THR A 230 -1.24 12.23 -22.88
C THR A 230 -0.99 12.69 -24.30
N ASP A 231 -0.03 13.60 -24.50
CA ASP A 231 0.31 14.12 -25.82
C ASP A 231 1.45 13.34 -26.52
N ILE A 232 2.14 12.47 -25.78
CA ILE A 232 3.18 11.55 -26.29
C ILE A 232 4.41 12.32 -26.80
N ASP A 233 4.75 13.45 -26.16
CA ASP A 233 5.89 14.29 -26.57
C ASP A 233 7.19 14.02 -25.79
N ARG A 234 7.14 13.08 -24.82
CA ARG A 234 8.25 12.65 -23.93
C ARG A 234 8.68 13.71 -22.93
N GLU A 235 7.89 14.76 -22.78
CA GLU A 235 7.92 15.68 -21.66
C GLU A 235 6.67 15.45 -20.82
N ILE A 236 6.66 16.01 -19.60
CA ILE A 236 5.46 16.09 -18.78
C ILE A 236 5.14 17.56 -18.63
N GLN A 237 3.98 17.99 -19.11
CA GLN A 237 3.55 19.37 -18.87
C GLN A 237 2.84 19.51 -17.52
N VAL A 238 2.86 20.71 -16.96
CA VAL A 238 2.17 21.00 -15.69
C VAL A 238 0.67 20.67 -15.80
N THR A 239 0.07 20.91 -16.97
CA THR A 239 -1.33 20.57 -17.23
C THR A 239 -1.59 19.06 -17.19
N GLU A 240 -0.63 18.25 -17.61
CA GLU A 240 -0.73 16.79 -17.53
C GLU A 240 -0.58 16.31 -16.08
N ALA A 241 0.47 16.77 -15.39
CA ALA A 241 0.73 16.38 -14.00
C ALA A 241 -0.41 16.79 -13.05
N THR A 242 -0.97 17.99 -13.22
CA THR A 242 -2.08 18.49 -12.38
C THR A 242 -3.43 17.85 -12.71
N ALA A 243 -3.62 17.38 -13.95
CA ALA A 243 -4.83 16.67 -14.36
C ALA A 243 -4.81 15.19 -13.98
N PHE A 244 -3.63 14.60 -13.78
CA PHE A 244 -3.51 13.20 -13.40
C PHE A 244 -4.01 12.94 -11.98
N THR A 245 -4.91 11.97 -11.84
CA THR A 245 -5.52 11.54 -10.58
C THR A 245 -5.33 10.04 -10.39
N GLY A 246 -5.51 9.57 -9.16
CA GLY A 246 -5.42 8.14 -8.84
C GLY A 246 -4.01 7.71 -8.46
N GLU A 247 -3.66 6.49 -8.88
CA GLU A 247 -2.45 5.78 -8.44
C GLU A 247 -1.22 6.18 -9.25
N LEU A 248 -0.22 6.76 -8.57
CA LEU A 248 1.09 7.02 -9.13
C LEU A 248 2.10 5.96 -8.67
N PHE A 249 2.53 5.12 -9.60
CA PHE A 249 3.54 4.10 -9.37
C PHE A 249 4.93 4.61 -9.75
N ILE A 250 5.82 4.67 -8.76
CA ILE A 250 7.23 5.02 -8.92
C ILE A 250 8.07 3.84 -8.45
N TYR A 251 8.44 2.98 -9.40
CA TYR A 251 9.30 1.82 -9.19
C TYR A 251 10.54 1.90 -10.08
N GLY A 252 11.62 1.29 -9.63
CA GLY A 252 12.85 1.17 -10.41
C GLY A 252 14.10 1.43 -9.57
N ALA A 253 15.16 0.68 -9.85
CA ALA A 253 16.47 0.97 -9.28
C ALA A 253 16.95 2.34 -9.78
N PHE A 254 17.73 3.05 -8.94
CA PHE A 254 18.44 4.29 -9.27
C PHE A 254 17.62 5.57 -9.38
N ILE A 255 16.35 5.59 -8.95
CA ILE A 255 15.65 6.86 -8.73
C ILE A 255 16.21 7.47 -7.43
N SER A 256 16.86 8.62 -7.56
CA SER A 256 17.53 9.31 -6.46
C SER A 256 16.98 10.70 -6.18
N ASN A 257 16.28 11.29 -7.16
CA ASN A 257 15.69 12.61 -7.05
C ASN A 257 14.25 12.62 -7.58
N LEU A 258 13.31 13.05 -6.74
CA LEU A 258 11.87 13.11 -7.04
C LEU A 258 11.39 14.54 -7.36
N THR A 259 12.29 15.49 -7.63
CA THR A 259 11.89 16.82 -8.13
C THR A 259 10.95 16.67 -9.33
N GLY A 260 9.81 17.37 -9.28
CA GLY A 260 8.70 17.27 -10.22
C GLY A 260 7.48 16.55 -9.65
N LEU A 261 7.62 15.76 -8.57
CA LEU A 261 6.49 15.10 -7.89
C LEU A 261 5.48 16.12 -7.33
N GLU A 262 5.95 17.31 -6.95
CA GLU A 262 5.13 18.41 -6.45
C GLU A 262 4.08 18.91 -7.46
N ALA A 263 4.27 18.64 -8.76
CA ALA A 263 3.30 19.00 -9.79
C ALA A 263 2.05 18.08 -9.80
N PHE A 264 2.15 16.88 -9.23
CA PHE A 264 1.09 15.86 -9.20
C PHE A 264 0.14 16.08 -8.01
N THR A 265 -0.52 17.23 -7.98
CA THR A 265 -1.31 17.68 -6.81
C THR A 265 -2.60 16.90 -6.55
N ALA A 266 -3.10 16.16 -7.54
CA ALA A 266 -4.41 15.50 -7.50
C ALA A 266 -4.33 13.95 -7.36
N ILE A 267 -3.14 13.40 -7.15
CA ILE A 267 -2.98 11.95 -6.89
C ILE A 267 -3.52 11.61 -5.51
N ASP A 268 -4.22 10.48 -5.41
CA ASP A 268 -4.75 9.97 -4.14
C ASP A 268 -3.88 8.84 -3.56
N SER A 269 -3.04 8.21 -4.39
CA SER A 269 -2.24 7.06 -4.01
C SER A 269 -0.85 7.14 -4.60
N LEU A 270 0.18 7.07 -3.75
CA LEU A 270 1.58 7.06 -4.17
C LEU A 270 2.25 5.75 -3.76
N TYR A 271 2.76 5.02 -4.76
CA TYR A 271 3.54 3.79 -4.58
C TYR A 271 5.00 4.06 -4.94
N LEU A 272 5.81 4.35 -3.92
CA LEU A 272 7.24 4.61 -4.01
C LEU A 272 8.01 3.49 -3.28
N TYR A 273 8.08 2.31 -3.88
CA TYR A 273 8.69 1.14 -3.25
C TYR A 273 10.06 0.82 -3.86
N GLY A 274 11.08 0.62 -3.02
CA GLY A 274 12.32 -0.02 -3.45
C GLY A 274 13.21 0.82 -4.38
N THR A 275 13.12 2.15 -4.35
CA THR A 275 13.89 3.05 -5.23
C THR A 275 15.24 3.44 -4.64
N GLY A 276 15.34 3.42 -3.31
CA GLY A 276 16.56 3.77 -2.57
C GLY A 276 16.71 5.26 -2.28
N VAL A 277 15.64 6.05 -2.44
CA VAL A 277 15.63 7.48 -2.13
C VAL A 277 15.89 7.74 -0.65
N THR A 278 16.56 8.85 -0.35
CA THR A 278 16.88 9.28 1.02
C THR A 278 15.94 10.36 1.56
N SER A 279 15.14 10.96 0.69
CA SER A 279 14.17 12.00 1.03
C SER A 279 12.93 11.86 0.15
N LEU A 280 11.79 12.22 0.72
CA LEU A 280 10.50 12.27 0.05
C LEU A 280 9.80 13.57 0.46
N ASP A 281 9.43 14.39 -0.52
CA ASP A 281 8.58 15.56 -0.30
C ASP A 281 7.21 15.28 -0.92
N VAL A 282 6.18 15.24 -0.07
CA VAL A 282 4.77 15.04 -0.44
C VAL A 282 3.88 16.21 -0.03
N THR A 283 4.49 17.36 0.30
CA THR A 283 3.79 18.54 0.84
C THR A 283 2.76 19.12 -0.13
N SER A 284 3.00 18.98 -1.44
CA SER A 284 2.08 19.43 -2.49
C SER A 284 1.03 18.37 -2.88
N ASN A 285 1.23 17.11 -2.50
CA ASN A 285 0.33 15.99 -2.80
C ASN A 285 -0.76 15.85 -1.72
N THR A 286 -1.45 16.96 -1.42
CA THR A 286 -2.40 17.07 -0.30
C THR A 286 -3.63 16.17 -0.41
N ALA A 287 -3.92 15.65 -1.61
CA ALA A 287 -5.01 14.72 -1.87
C ALA A 287 -4.68 13.25 -1.52
N LEU A 288 -3.44 12.95 -1.07
CA LEU A 288 -3.04 11.58 -0.74
C LEU A 288 -3.89 10.96 0.38
N ILE A 289 -4.44 9.80 0.06
CA ILE A 289 -5.17 8.87 0.93
C ILE A 289 -4.29 7.66 1.25
N TYR A 290 -3.49 7.21 0.27
CA TYR A 290 -2.58 6.07 0.41
C TYR A 290 -1.13 6.49 0.10
N LEU A 291 -0.20 6.18 1.01
CA LEU A 291 1.22 6.36 0.79
C LEU A 291 1.99 5.10 1.15
N ASN A 292 2.63 4.51 0.16
CA ASN A 292 3.64 3.47 0.35
C ASN A 292 5.01 4.00 -0.08
N CYS A 293 5.88 4.24 0.89
CA CYS A 293 7.26 4.69 0.69
C CYS A 293 8.28 3.67 1.23
N SER A 294 7.88 2.39 1.24
CA SER A 294 8.61 1.31 1.88
C SER A 294 9.86 0.89 1.10
N TYR A 295 10.79 0.22 1.79
CA TYR A 295 12.04 -0.30 1.20
C TYR A 295 12.90 0.79 0.56
N ASN A 296 12.99 1.96 1.20
CA ASN A 296 13.85 3.06 0.78
C ASN A 296 14.95 3.31 1.82
N LYS A 297 15.53 4.51 1.81
CA LYS A 297 16.57 4.95 2.76
C LYS A 297 16.14 6.24 3.44
N LEU A 298 14.85 6.44 3.64
CA LEU A 298 14.30 7.64 4.27
C LEU A 298 14.77 7.70 5.72
N THR A 299 15.36 8.83 6.11
CA THR A 299 15.74 9.13 7.50
C THR A 299 14.69 9.94 8.25
N SER A 300 13.80 10.60 7.49
CA SER A 300 12.64 11.35 7.96
C SER A 300 11.56 11.32 6.89
N ILE A 301 10.32 11.58 7.30
CA ILE A 301 9.18 11.76 6.42
C ILE A 301 8.27 12.82 7.04
N ASP A 302 7.82 13.77 6.23
CA ASP A 302 6.82 14.77 6.61
C ASP A 302 5.51 14.48 5.88
N VAL A 303 4.50 14.06 6.63
CA VAL A 303 3.14 13.78 6.15
C VAL A 303 2.11 14.73 6.76
N SER A 304 2.56 15.82 7.38
CA SER A 304 1.69 16.75 8.11
C SER A 304 0.65 17.44 7.22
N GLY A 305 0.97 17.65 5.94
CA GLY A 305 0.07 18.20 4.93
C GLY A 305 -0.94 17.19 4.35
N ASN A 306 -0.69 15.89 4.52
CA ASN A 306 -1.51 14.81 3.94
C ASN A 306 -2.61 14.40 4.94
N THR A 307 -3.47 15.35 5.30
CA THR A 307 -4.50 15.16 6.35
C THR A 307 -5.57 14.13 5.99
N ALA A 308 -5.73 13.81 4.70
CA ALA A 308 -6.64 12.78 4.20
C ALA A 308 -6.06 11.35 4.25
N LEU A 309 -4.80 11.18 4.68
CA LEU A 309 -4.10 9.90 4.64
C LEU A 309 -4.77 8.88 5.57
N THR A 310 -5.22 7.75 4.99
CA THR A 310 -5.82 6.61 5.71
C THR A 310 -4.84 5.46 5.86
N GLU A 311 -3.88 5.32 4.94
CA GLU A 311 -2.89 4.25 4.96
C GLU A 311 -1.47 4.78 4.75
N LEU A 312 -0.56 4.43 5.67
CA LEU A 312 0.86 4.75 5.58
C LEU A 312 1.71 3.49 5.74
N TYR A 313 2.44 3.16 4.68
CA TYR A 313 3.46 2.12 4.66
C TYR A 313 4.82 2.78 4.48
N CYS A 314 5.65 2.70 5.51
CA CYS A 314 7.01 3.25 5.54
C CYS A 314 8.03 2.25 6.07
N GLU A 315 7.74 0.95 5.97
CA GLU A 315 8.61 -0.12 6.44
C GLU A 315 9.95 -0.20 5.69
N TYR A 316 10.96 -0.80 6.32
CA TYR A 316 12.30 -0.94 5.76
C TYR A 316 12.89 0.40 5.31
N ASN A 317 12.90 1.37 6.23
CA ASN A 317 13.56 2.66 6.08
C ASN A 317 14.55 2.88 7.24
N GLN A 318 14.99 4.12 7.46
CA GLN A 318 15.91 4.52 8.52
C GLN A 318 15.29 5.62 9.39
N LEU A 319 13.95 5.62 9.52
CA LEU A 319 13.23 6.63 10.27
C LEU A 319 13.57 6.53 11.76
N THR A 320 13.95 7.65 12.36
CA THR A 320 14.22 7.75 13.81
C THR A 320 13.03 8.30 14.60
N SER A 321 12.12 9.00 13.90
CA SER A 321 10.86 9.51 14.39
C SER A 321 9.86 9.63 13.23
N VAL A 322 8.58 9.70 13.56
CA VAL A 322 7.49 10.00 12.62
C VAL A 322 6.43 10.79 13.39
N ASP A 323 6.01 11.93 12.85
CA ASP A 323 4.91 12.72 13.39
C ASP A 323 3.64 12.42 12.60
N LEU A 324 2.65 11.84 13.29
CA LEU A 324 1.36 11.45 12.72
C LEU A 324 0.20 12.27 13.30
N SER A 325 0.51 13.37 14.01
CA SER A 325 -0.49 14.13 14.76
C SER A 325 -1.59 14.73 13.89
N ALA A 326 -1.28 15.07 12.63
CA ALA A 326 -2.22 15.62 11.65
C ALA A 326 -3.03 14.55 10.90
N ASN A 327 -2.57 13.29 10.87
CA ASN A 327 -3.16 12.20 10.08
C ASN A 327 -4.27 11.48 10.87
N THR A 328 -5.26 12.23 11.34
CA THR A 328 -6.34 11.70 12.22
C THR A 328 -7.24 10.66 11.55
N ALA A 329 -7.24 10.60 10.21
CA ALA A 329 -7.97 9.61 9.42
C ALA A 329 -7.22 8.28 9.24
N LEU A 330 -6.01 8.14 9.78
CA LEU A 330 -5.17 6.96 9.58
C LEU A 330 -5.81 5.70 10.20
N THR A 331 -6.07 4.69 9.36
CA THR A 331 -6.61 3.39 9.76
C THR A 331 -5.53 2.31 9.80
N THR A 332 -4.49 2.44 8.95
CA THR A 332 -3.38 1.48 8.87
C THR A 332 -2.04 2.19 8.92
N LEU A 333 -1.18 1.75 9.84
CA LEU A 333 0.21 2.18 9.93
C LEU A 333 1.15 0.98 9.89
N ASN A 334 2.06 0.97 8.92
CA ASN A 334 3.21 0.07 8.92
C ASN A 334 4.52 0.85 8.95
N CYS A 335 5.20 0.83 10.09
CA CYS A 335 6.52 1.44 10.30
C CYS A 335 7.58 0.40 10.69
N THR A 336 7.36 -0.87 10.32
CA THR A 336 8.23 -2.01 10.62
C THR A 336 9.66 -1.79 10.08
N HIS A 337 10.68 -2.32 10.77
CA HIS A 337 12.08 -2.20 10.34
C HIS A 337 12.51 -0.73 10.14
N ASN A 338 12.42 0.05 11.20
CA ASN A 338 12.94 1.41 11.29
C ASN A 338 13.80 1.55 12.56
N GLN A 339 14.12 2.78 12.95
CA GLN A 339 14.92 3.10 14.13
C GLN A 339 14.11 3.97 15.11
N LEU A 340 12.78 3.79 15.14
CA LEU A 340 11.90 4.59 15.98
C LEU A 340 12.18 4.31 17.45
N THR A 341 12.45 5.37 18.21
CA THR A 341 12.64 5.30 19.67
C THR A 341 11.37 5.62 20.44
N ASN A 342 10.45 6.36 19.82
CA ASN A 342 9.14 6.70 20.33
C ASN A 342 8.13 6.70 19.17
N LEU A 343 6.87 6.41 19.49
CA LEU A 343 5.76 6.47 18.54
C LEU A 343 4.51 6.96 19.28
N ASN A 344 4.02 8.13 18.90
CA ASN A 344 2.78 8.70 19.46
C ASN A 344 1.67 8.58 18.42
N VAL A 345 0.64 7.79 18.76
CA VAL A 345 -0.54 7.55 17.91
C VAL A 345 -1.85 7.97 18.61
N SER A 346 -1.76 8.77 19.67
CA SER A 346 -2.91 9.15 20.50
C SER A 346 -4.00 9.94 19.76
N THR A 347 -3.66 10.63 18.67
CA THR A 347 -4.61 11.36 17.83
C THR A 347 -5.15 10.53 16.66
N ASN A 348 -4.56 9.37 16.36
CA ASN A 348 -4.94 8.50 15.26
C ASN A 348 -6.01 7.50 15.72
N THR A 349 -7.13 8.01 16.24
CA THR A 349 -8.16 7.20 16.92
C THR A 349 -8.87 6.22 15.98
N ALA A 350 -8.77 6.41 14.66
CA ALA A 350 -9.32 5.54 13.63
C ALA A 350 -8.43 4.32 13.29
N LEU A 351 -7.25 4.18 13.91
CA LEU A 351 -6.35 3.05 13.65
C LEU A 351 -7.04 1.72 13.95
N THR A 352 -7.04 0.81 12.97
CA THR A 352 -7.54 -0.57 13.09
C THR A 352 -6.41 -1.59 13.02
N ALA A 353 -5.30 -1.26 12.34
CA ALA A 353 -4.11 -2.10 12.24
C ALA A 353 -2.81 -1.30 12.39
N MET A 354 -1.91 -1.79 13.24
CA MET A 354 -0.60 -1.18 13.44
C MET A 354 0.54 -2.22 13.48
N TYR A 355 1.55 -1.97 12.66
CA TYR A 355 2.75 -2.79 12.51
C TYR A 355 3.99 -1.95 12.82
N CYS A 356 4.62 -2.21 13.97
CA CYS A 356 5.82 -1.50 14.42
C CYS A 356 6.93 -2.43 14.89
N TYR A 357 6.99 -3.67 14.37
CA TYR A 357 8.08 -4.61 14.64
C TYR A 357 9.46 -4.04 14.29
N TYR A 358 10.50 -4.56 14.93
CA TYR A 358 11.89 -4.24 14.60
C TYR A 358 12.15 -2.72 14.63
N ASN A 359 11.85 -2.12 15.78
CA ASN A 359 12.17 -0.74 16.10
C ASN A 359 12.95 -0.69 17.43
N GLN A 360 13.07 0.49 18.04
CA GLN A 360 13.79 0.72 19.30
C GLN A 360 12.85 1.30 20.36
N LEU A 361 11.55 0.97 20.29
CA LEU A 361 10.53 1.48 21.21
C LEU A 361 10.71 0.88 22.60
N THR A 362 10.75 1.74 23.63
CA THR A 362 10.87 1.31 25.04
C THR A 362 9.54 1.28 25.78
N SER A 363 8.55 1.99 25.25
CA SER A 363 7.15 2.00 25.70
C SER A 363 6.24 2.26 24.51
N LEU A 364 5.00 1.80 24.60
CA LEU A 364 3.97 2.06 23.60
C LEU A 364 2.62 2.19 24.30
N ASP A 365 1.89 3.26 23.98
CA ASP A 365 0.53 3.50 24.46
C ASP A 365 -0.43 3.60 23.27
N VAL A 366 -1.37 2.67 23.22
CA VAL A 366 -2.45 2.61 22.23
C VAL A 366 -3.84 2.64 22.90
N SER A 367 -3.91 3.06 24.15
CA SER A 367 -5.17 3.13 24.91
C SER A 367 -6.22 4.05 24.29
N SER A 368 -5.81 5.03 23.49
CA SER A 368 -6.70 5.95 22.78
C SER A 368 -7.21 5.39 21.44
N ASN A 369 -6.64 4.28 20.94
CA ASN A 369 -6.97 3.70 19.63
C ASN A 369 -8.02 2.59 19.80
N MET A 370 -9.25 2.97 20.15
CA MET A 370 -10.29 2.02 20.56
C MET A 370 -10.72 1.01 19.47
N ASP A 371 -10.55 1.36 18.20
CA ASP A 371 -10.87 0.51 17.05
C ASP A 371 -9.71 -0.41 16.62
N LEU A 372 -8.54 -0.28 17.26
CA LEU A 372 -7.35 -1.07 16.93
C LEU A 372 -7.58 -2.54 17.28
N SER A 373 -7.55 -3.41 16.27
CA SER A 373 -7.79 -4.86 16.40
C SER A 373 -6.53 -5.69 16.13
N ILE A 374 -5.62 -5.19 15.28
CA ILE A 374 -4.38 -5.87 14.90
C ILE A 374 -3.18 -5.07 15.39
N LEU A 375 -2.39 -5.67 16.28
CA LEU A 375 -1.21 -5.04 16.87
C LEU A 375 0.02 -5.94 16.83
N TYR A 376 1.06 -5.40 16.21
CA TYR A 376 2.33 -6.07 15.94
C TYR A 376 3.48 -5.21 16.48
N THR A 377 4.06 -5.59 17.62
CA THR A 377 5.05 -4.79 18.36
C THR A 377 6.33 -5.55 18.70
N GLY A 378 6.50 -6.77 18.20
CA GLY A 378 7.63 -7.60 18.57
C GLY A 378 8.99 -7.02 18.16
N ASN A 379 10.08 -7.63 18.64
CA ASN A 379 11.44 -7.18 18.34
C ASN A 379 11.66 -5.69 18.66
N ASN A 380 11.19 -5.25 19.82
CA ASN A 380 11.43 -3.93 20.39
C ASN A 380 11.95 -4.10 21.83
N PRO A 381 12.59 -3.11 22.45
CA PRO A 381 12.91 -3.14 23.87
C PRO A 381 11.75 -2.68 24.76
N LEU A 382 10.48 -3.05 24.48
CA LEU A 382 9.33 -2.55 25.26
C LEU A 382 9.37 -3.08 26.69
N THR A 383 9.31 -2.15 27.64
CA THR A 383 9.14 -2.44 29.08
C THR A 383 7.69 -2.26 29.53
N SER A 384 6.91 -1.51 28.76
CA SER A 384 5.49 -1.27 29.00
C SER A 384 4.73 -1.21 27.68
N LEU A 385 3.54 -1.80 27.68
CA LEU A 385 2.59 -1.77 26.58
C LEU A 385 1.22 -1.47 27.19
N ASN A 386 0.69 -0.28 26.95
CA ASN A 386 -0.58 0.18 27.49
C ASN A 386 -1.66 0.14 26.42
N PHE A 387 -2.77 -0.52 26.71
CA PHE A 387 -3.89 -0.65 25.79
C PHE A 387 -5.20 -0.91 26.55
N SER A 388 -6.31 -0.45 25.96
CA SER A 388 -7.69 -0.65 26.46
C SER A 388 -8.66 -0.99 25.34
N ASN A 389 -8.14 -1.20 24.13
CA ASN A 389 -8.86 -1.66 22.95
C ASN A 389 -9.18 -3.16 23.04
N ASN A 390 -10.07 -3.64 22.17
CA ASN A 390 -10.44 -5.05 22.08
C ASN A 390 -9.69 -5.74 20.94
N LEU A 391 -8.37 -5.92 21.11
CA LEU A 391 -7.50 -6.63 20.17
C LEU A 391 -8.03 -8.02 19.79
N GLU A 392 -7.92 -8.33 18.50
CA GLU A 392 -8.14 -9.66 17.92
C GLU A 392 -6.81 -10.39 17.69
N PHE A 393 -5.75 -9.62 17.41
CA PHE A 393 -4.41 -10.10 17.14
C PHE A 393 -3.40 -9.28 17.93
N LEU A 394 -2.60 -9.95 18.77
CA LEU A 394 -1.46 -9.34 19.45
C LEU A 394 -0.20 -10.21 19.28
N ASP A 395 0.83 -9.61 18.71
CA ASP A 395 2.19 -10.15 18.79
C ASP A 395 3.12 -9.11 19.40
N CYS A 396 3.64 -9.45 20.57
CA CYS A 396 4.60 -8.67 21.33
C CYS A 396 5.86 -9.49 21.67
N GLU A 397 6.27 -10.42 20.79
CA GLU A 397 7.46 -11.24 21.00
C GLU A 397 8.76 -10.44 21.10
N TYR A 398 9.81 -11.02 21.67
CA TYR A 398 11.15 -10.39 21.73
C TYR A 398 11.09 -8.96 22.28
N ASN A 399 10.54 -8.81 23.49
CA ASN A 399 10.42 -7.56 24.24
C ASN A 399 10.95 -7.73 25.68
N GLN A 400 10.72 -6.74 26.54
CA GLN A 400 11.14 -6.74 27.95
C GLN A 400 9.94 -6.57 28.90
N LEU A 401 8.75 -7.01 28.48
CA LEU A 401 7.53 -6.89 29.27
C LEU A 401 7.62 -7.79 30.51
N THR A 402 7.21 -7.27 31.66
CA THR A 402 7.22 -8.00 32.94
C THR A 402 5.84 -8.53 33.34
N SER A 403 4.78 -8.00 32.73
CA SER A 403 3.41 -8.42 32.90
C SER A 403 2.62 -8.15 31.63
N LEU A 404 1.62 -8.99 31.36
CA LEU A 404 0.69 -8.79 30.26
C LEU A 404 -0.70 -9.25 30.70
N ASP A 405 -1.68 -8.37 30.58
CA ASP A 405 -3.08 -8.67 30.85
C ASP A 405 -3.91 -8.41 29.59
N VAL A 406 -4.47 -9.48 29.03
CA VAL A 406 -5.37 -9.43 27.86
C VAL A 406 -6.77 -9.95 28.22
N SER A 407 -7.13 -9.94 29.50
CA SER A 407 -8.44 -10.45 29.97
C SER A 407 -9.63 -9.63 29.45
N ALA A 408 -9.41 -8.36 29.10
CA ALA A 408 -10.43 -7.51 28.48
C ALA A 408 -10.57 -7.75 26.96
N ASN A 409 -9.62 -8.44 26.32
CA ASN A 409 -9.60 -8.69 24.88
C ASN A 409 -10.41 -9.93 24.53
N THR A 410 -11.74 -9.84 24.63
CA THR A 410 -12.65 -10.98 24.44
C THR A 410 -12.73 -11.46 23.00
N ALA A 411 -12.21 -10.70 22.03
CA ALA A 411 -12.12 -11.10 20.62
C ALA A 411 -10.75 -11.68 20.23
N LEU A 412 -9.77 -11.71 21.15
CA LEU A 412 -8.40 -12.14 20.87
C LEU A 412 -8.37 -13.61 20.45
N TRP A 413 -7.83 -13.89 19.27
CA TRP A 413 -7.66 -15.25 18.73
C TRP A 413 -6.19 -15.56 18.36
N TYR A 414 -5.31 -14.56 18.42
CA TYR A 414 -3.87 -14.74 18.23
C TYR A 414 -3.10 -14.00 19.31
N LEU A 415 -2.28 -14.72 20.07
CA LEU A 415 -1.38 -14.14 21.06
C LEU A 415 0.00 -14.78 21.01
N VAL A 416 1.00 -13.98 20.68
CA VAL A 416 2.41 -14.38 20.72
C VAL A 416 3.16 -13.38 21.61
N CYS A 417 3.68 -13.88 22.73
CA CYS A 417 4.35 -13.08 23.78
C CYS A 417 5.62 -13.78 24.31
N ASN A 418 6.19 -14.67 23.50
CA ASN A 418 7.45 -15.35 23.77
C ASN A 418 8.63 -14.36 23.84
N ASN A 419 9.75 -14.80 24.42
CA ASN A 419 10.98 -14.01 24.56
C ASN A 419 10.73 -12.65 25.25
N ASN A 420 10.09 -12.69 26.41
CA ASN A 420 9.86 -11.53 27.27
C ASN A 420 10.42 -11.80 28.68
N GLN A 421 10.11 -10.91 29.63
CA GLN A 421 10.48 -11.05 31.04
C GLN A 421 9.24 -11.25 31.92
N LEU A 422 8.18 -11.88 31.37
CA LEU A 422 6.89 -11.97 32.05
C LEU A 422 7.03 -12.71 33.37
N THR A 423 6.39 -12.14 34.40
CA THR A 423 6.20 -12.73 35.73
C THR A 423 4.74 -13.07 35.96
N SER A 424 3.84 -12.38 35.25
CA SER A 424 2.40 -12.61 35.24
C SER A 424 1.87 -12.49 33.82
N LEU A 425 0.95 -13.41 33.47
CA LEU A 425 0.24 -13.40 32.19
C LEU A 425 -1.22 -13.76 32.46
N ASN A 426 -2.14 -12.84 32.14
CA ASN A 426 -3.57 -13.07 32.25
C ASN A 426 -4.22 -13.13 30.87
N VAL A 427 -4.59 -14.33 30.45
CA VAL A 427 -5.27 -14.60 29.18
C VAL A 427 -6.70 -15.10 29.38
N LYS A 428 -7.25 -14.98 30.60
CA LYS A 428 -8.62 -15.40 30.90
C LYS A 428 -9.63 -14.39 30.36
N ASN A 429 -9.87 -14.44 29.06
CA ASN A 429 -10.68 -13.50 28.30
C ASN A 429 -12.00 -14.10 27.77
N GLY A 430 -12.33 -15.34 28.18
CA GLY A 430 -13.50 -16.06 27.70
C GLY A 430 -13.38 -16.62 26.28
N ASN A 431 -12.26 -16.42 25.59
CA ASN A 431 -12.08 -16.78 24.18
C ASN A 431 -10.94 -17.80 23.93
N ASN A 432 -10.34 -18.37 24.98
CA ASN A 432 -9.19 -19.28 24.85
C ASN A 432 -9.40 -20.44 23.87
N ILE A 433 -10.63 -20.97 23.75
CA ILE A 433 -10.92 -22.10 22.86
C ILE A 433 -10.87 -21.76 21.37
N HIS A 434 -10.88 -20.46 21.04
CA HIS A 434 -10.89 -19.94 19.67
C HIS A 434 -9.52 -19.41 19.24
N PHE A 435 -8.47 -19.57 20.05
CA PHE A 435 -7.14 -19.14 19.65
C PHE A 435 -6.63 -20.02 18.51
N PHE A 436 -6.21 -19.37 17.42
CA PHE A 436 -5.42 -19.99 16.36
C PHE A 436 -3.97 -20.20 16.80
N ALA A 437 -3.41 -19.24 17.53
CA ALA A 437 -2.04 -19.30 18.05
C ALA A 437 -1.96 -18.74 19.47
N PHE A 438 -1.20 -19.44 20.30
CA PHE A 438 -0.80 -19.01 21.63
C PHE A 438 0.68 -19.38 21.81
N ASP A 439 1.54 -18.44 22.16
CA ASP A 439 2.93 -18.72 22.55
C ASP A 439 3.39 -17.78 23.68
N ALA A 440 3.77 -18.38 24.82
CA ALA A 440 4.33 -17.70 25.98
C ALA A 440 5.68 -18.29 26.41
N THR A 441 6.37 -19.00 25.51
CA THR A 441 7.69 -19.61 25.77
C THR A 441 8.79 -18.56 25.97
N PHE A 442 9.92 -18.94 26.55
CA PHE A 442 11.06 -18.03 26.78
C PHE A 442 10.71 -16.81 27.66
N ASN A 443 9.90 -17.04 28.68
CA ASN A 443 9.60 -16.16 29.80
C ASN A 443 10.05 -16.84 31.11
N PRO A 444 11.37 -16.90 31.40
CA PRO A 444 11.92 -17.76 32.45
C PRO A 444 11.44 -17.41 33.87
N ASN A 445 10.87 -16.23 34.10
CA ASN A 445 10.31 -15.82 35.40
C ASN A 445 8.79 -16.06 35.51
N LEU A 446 8.13 -16.53 34.45
CA LEU A 446 6.70 -16.76 34.43
C LEU A 446 6.36 -18.05 35.14
N THR A 447 5.67 -17.96 36.27
CA THR A 447 5.27 -19.15 37.05
C THR A 447 3.79 -19.50 36.88
N CYS A 448 2.98 -18.53 36.46
CA CYS A 448 1.54 -18.69 36.37
C CYS A 448 0.96 -17.99 35.15
N ILE A 449 0.14 -18.72 34.39
CA ILE A 449 -0.63 -18.20 33.26
C ILE A 449 -2.11 -18.36 33.60
N GLN A 450 -2.84 -17.25 33.71
CA GLN A 450 -4.24 -17.27 34.07
C GLN A 450 -5.09 -17.53 32.83
N VAL A 451 -5.88 -18.60 32.84
CA VAL A 451 -6.64 -19.10 31.67
C VAL A 451 -8.11 -19.33 32.01
N ASP A 452 -8.95 -19.46 30.97
CA ASP A 452 -10.38 -19.78 31.11
C ASP A 452 -10.60 -21.20 31.61
N ASN A 453 -9.86 -22.18 31.06
CA ASN A 453 -10.01 -23.59 31.37
C ASN A 453 -8.66 -24.31 31.37
N VAL A 454 -8.23 -24.75 32.55
CA VAL A 454 -6.93 -25.41 32.76
C VAL A 454 -6.79 -26.72 31.98
N ALA A 455 -7.87 -27.50 31.84
CA ALA A 455 -7.83 -28.77 31.12
C ALA A 455 -7.63 -28.54 29.61
N TYR A 456 -8.37 -27.59 29.04
CA TYR A 456 -8.20 -27.17 27.64
C TYR A 456 -6.78 -26.66 27.39
N SER A 457 -6.27 -25.74 28.23
CA SER A 457 -4.93 -25.18 28.05
C SER A 457 -3.83 -26.23 28.18
N ASN A 458 -3.96 -27.20 29.10
CA ASN A 458 -3.01 -28.32 29.17
C ASN A 458 -3.10 -29.30 27.99
N ALA A 459 -4.26 -29.42 27.35
CA ALA A 459 -4.41 -30.28 26.18
C ALA A 459 -3.84 -29.63 24.91
N ASN A 460 -4.00 -28.31 24.75
CA ASN A 460 -3.72 -27.61 23.50
C ASN A 460 -2.46 -26.73 23.54
N TRP A 461 -2.08 -26.20 24.70
CA TRP A 461 -1.00 -25.21 24.85
C TRP A 461 0.16 -25.69 25.73
N ARG A 462 0.24 -26.99 26.04
CA ARG A 462 1.28 -27.55 26.93
C ARG A 462 2.71 -27.23 26.48
N ALA A 463 2.93 -27.19 25.16
CA ALA A 463 4.23 -26.90 24.56
C ALA A 463 4.50 -25.39 24.38
N ASN A 464 3.50 -24.53 24.62
CA ASN A 464 3.52 -23.10 24.33
C ASN A 464 3.78 -22.23 25.57
N LYS A 465 4.49 -22.79 26.55
CA LYS A 465 4.92 -22.10 27.78
C LYS A 465 6.20 -22.75 28.31
N ASP A 466 6.92 -22.05 29.18
CA ASP A 466 8.07 -22.63 29.85
C ASP A 466 7.68 -23.74 30.84
N ALA A 467 8.68 -24.55 31.21
CA ALA A 467 8.50 -25.68 32.12
C ALA A 467 8.07 -25.25 33.54
N ASN A 468 8.52 -24.07 34.00
CA ASN A 468 8.20 -23.51 35.32
C ASN A 468 6.82 -22.82 35.38
N ALA A 469 6.25 -22.45 34.23
CA ALA A 469 4.92 -21.86 34.16
C ALA A 469 3.83 -22.93 34.34
N SER A 470 2.73 -22.61 35.01
CA SER A 470 1.54 -23.46 35.11
C SER A 470 0.27 -22.72 34.72
N PHE A 471 -0.63 -23.37 34.01
CA PHE A 471 -1.97 -22.82 33.73
C PHE A 471 -2.85 -22.91 34.98
N ARG A 472 -3.49 -21.81 35.36
CA ARG A 472 -4.44 -21.74 36.49
C ARG A 472 -5.63 -20.87 36.13
N THR A 473 -6.77 -21.06 36.78
CA THR A 473 -7.92 -20.13 36.62
C THR A 473 -7.79 -18.86 37.47
N LEU A 474 -6.78 -18.80 38.33
CA LEU A 474 -6.41 -17.67 39.17
C LEU A 474 -4.88 -17.69 39.40
N CYS A 475 -4.20 -16.64 38.95
CA CYS A 475 -2.77 -16.40 39.16
C CYS A 475 -2.58 -15.23 40.12
N GLY A 476 -1.90 -15.49 41.23
CA GLY A 476 -1.87 -14.54 42.34
C GLY A 476 -3.17 -14.62 43.15
N THR A 477 -3.16 -15.43 44.19
CA THR A 477 -3.95 -15.06 45.34
C THR A 477 -3.26 -13.86 45.96
N THR A 478 -3.90 -12.69 45.96
CA THR A 478 -3.72 -11.69 47.03
C THR A 478 -4.29 -12.21 48.36
N SER A 479 -4.18 -13.51 48.62
CA SER A 479 -3.98 -13.94 49.99
C SER A 479 -2.63 -13.36 50.38
N VAL A 480 -2.62 -12.46 51.36
CA VAL A 480 -1.52 -12.43 52.33
C VAL A 480 -1.04 -13.88 52.48
N PRO A 481 0.24 -14.20 52.23
CA PRO A 481 0.72 -15.56 52.42
C PRO A 481 0.33 -15.94 53.84
N ASP A 482 -0.66 -16.82 53.99
CA ASP A 482 -1.02 -17.37 55.29
C ASP A 482 0.01 -18.47 55.56
N ASN A 483 1.25 -18.02 55.81
CA ASN A 483 2.43 -18.86 55.97
C ASN A 483 2.52 -19.42 57.40
N GLY A 484 1.47 -19.30 58.21
CA GLY A 484 1.47 -19.79 59.57
C GLY A 484 0.21 -20.57 59.91
N ASN A 485 0.39 -21.56 60.77
CA ASN A 485 -0.70 -22.31 61.37
C ASN A 485 -1.57 -21.37 62.22
N LEU A 486 -2.65 -20.81 61.65
CA LEU A 486 -3.59 -19.90 62.33
C LEU A 486 -4.36 -20.52 63.51
N ALA A 487 -4.10 -21.79 63.84
CA ALA A 487 -4.76 -22.50 64.92
C ALA A 487 -4.54 -21.83 66.30
N THR A 488 -3.39 -21.16 66.50
CA THR A 488 -3.03 -20.59 67.81
C THR A 488 -3.47 -19.14 68.00
N VAL A 489 -3.93 -18.45 66.96
CA VAL A 489 -4.40 -17.06 67.06
C VAL A 489 -5.92 -17.02 67.08
N GLN A 490 -6.50 -16.45 68.13
CA GLN A 490 -7.95 -16.33 68.31
C GLN A 490 -8.36 -14.86 68.42
N ILE A 491 -9.52 -14.53 67.87
CA ILE A 491 -10.10 -13.19 68.00
C ILE A 491 -11.51 -13.29 68.58
N PHE A 492 -11.76 -12.61 69.69
CA PHE A 492 -13.03 -12.71 70.41
C PHE A 492 -13.33 -11.44 71.23
N PRO A 493 -14.61 -11.07 71.43
CA PRO A 493 -15.77 -11.63 70.74
C PRO A 493 -15.77 -11.28 69.24
N ASN A 494 -16.31 -12.17 68.41
CA ASN A 494 -16.49 -11.95 66.98
C ASN A 494 -17.84 -12.56 66.57
N PRO A 495 -18.92 -11.76 66.43
CA PRO A 495 -18.92 -10.31 66.26
C PRO A 495 -18.48 -9.50 67.50
N ALA A 496 -17.76 -8.39 67.27
CA ALA A 496 -17.29 -7.43 68.27
C ALA A 496 -18.26 -6.26 68.38
N VAL A 497 -18.46 -5.73 69.60
CA VAL A 497 -19.35 -4.57 69.84
C VAL A 497 -18.54 -3.34 70.24
N ASN A 498 -17.91 -3.40 71.43
CA ASN A 498 -17.11 -2.28 71.97
C ASN A 498 -15.61 -2.57 72.02
N HIS A 499 -15.22 -3.84 72.04
CA HIS A 499 -13.83 -4.25 72.09
C HIS A 499 -13.64 -5.58 71.35
N LEU A 500 -12.39 -5.83 70.97
CA LEU A 500 -11.91 -7.05 70.36
C LEU A 500 -10.61 -7.47 71.07
N ASN A 501 -10.57 -8.68 71.61
CA ASN A 501 -9.32 -9.29 72.07
C ASN A 501 -8.73 -10.17 70.98
N ILE A 502 -7.42 -10.02 70.78
CA ILE A 502 -6.61 -10.80 69.85
C ILE A 502 -5.60 -11.59 70.68
N ASP A 503 -5.86 -12.89 70.85
CA ASP A 503 -4.90 -13.84 71.43
C ASP A 503 -3.89 -14.24 70.35
N LEU A 504 -2.63 -13.95 70.60
CA LEU A 504 -1.51 -14.11 69.69
C LEU A 504 -0.86 -15.50 69.78
N GLY A 505 -1.22 -16.31 70.78
CA GLY A 505 -0.65 -17.62 71.03
C GLY A 505 0.88 -17.60 71.05
N SER A 506 1.51 -18.39 70.17
CA SER A 506 2.97 -18.48 70.05
C SER A 506 3.65 -17.28 69.35
N HIS A 507 2.88 -16.31 68.85
CA HIS A 507 3.37 -15.19 68.03
C HIS A 507 3.42 -13.88 68.84
N ASN A 508 4.10 -13.87 69.99
CA ASN A 508 3.99 -12.80 71.00
C ASN A 508 5.21 -11.86 71.14
N GLN A 509 6.33 -12.13 70.45
CA GLN A 509 7.60 -11.41 70.71
C GLN A 509 7.63 -9.99 70.15
N LYS A 510 7.20 -9.77 68.90
CA LYS A 510 7.10 -8.44 68.26
C LYS A 510 5.98 -8.45 67.22
N VAL A 511 4.84 -7.87 67.56
CA VAL A 511 3.62 -7.95 66.75
C VAL A 511 3.20 -6.58 66.25
N GLN A 512 2.82 -6.51 64.99
CA GLN A 512 2.01 -5.43 64.44
C GLN A 512 0.62 -5.96 64.08
N ILE A 513 -0.41 -5.30 64.57
CA ILE A 513 -1.80 -5.52 64.15
C ILE A 513 -2.21 -4.37 63.24
N THR A 514 -2.86 -4.70 62.13
CA THR A 514 -3.46 -3.72 61.22
C THR A 514 -4.88 -4.17 60.92
N ILE A 515 -5.88 -3.33 61.18
CA ILE A 515 -7.28 -3.60 60.82
C ILE A 515 -7.63 -2.77 59.60
N LEU A 516 -8.11 -3.45 58.56
CA LEU A 516 -8.48 -2.89 57.27
C LEU A 516 -9.99 -3.03 57.06
N ASP A 517 -10.62 -2.03 56.44
CA ASP A 517 -11.96 -2.24 55.88
C ASP A 517 -11.90 -3.07 54.59
N ILE A 518 -13.08 -3.42 54.04
CA ILE A 518 -13.17 -4.23 52.82
C ILE A 518 -12.59 -3.56 51.56
N THR A 519 -12.33 -2.24 51.60
CA THR A 519 -11.70 -1.49 50.50
C THR A 519 -10.17 -1.49 50.62
N GLY A 520 -9.62 -2.05 51.70
CA GLY A 520 -8.19 -2.06 52.00
C GLY A 520 -7.70 -0.80 52.71
N LYS A 521 -8.60 0.09 53.17
CA LYS A 521 -8.21 1.26 53.96
C LYS A 521 -7.87 0.84 55.39
N VAL A 522 -6.73 1.30 55.90
CA VAL A 522 -6.31 1.08 57.29
C VAL A 522 -7.22 1.89 58.22
N ILE A 523 -7.90 1.18 59.12
CA ILE A 523 -8.78 1.72 60.15
C ILE A 523 -8.06 1.83 61.49
N TYR A 524 -7.20 0.85 61.78
CA TYR A 524 -6.47 0.79 63.04
C TYR A 524 -5.12 0.12 62.83
N THR A 525 -4.10 0.59 63.57
CA THR A 525 -2.83 -0.13 63.68
C THR A 525 -2.27 0.00 65.09
N THR A 526 -1.67 -1.07 65.59
CA THR A 526 -0.92 -1.07 66.84
C THR A 526 0.30 -1.96 66.74
N ARG A 527 1.29 -1.70 67.60
CA ARG A 527 2.49 -2.51 67.75
C ARG A 527 2.67 -2.86 69.22
N ALA A 528 2.97 -4.13 69.48
CA ALA A 528 3.26 -4.62 70.82
C ALA A 528 4.46 -5.56 70.79
N ALA A 529 5.09 -5.77 71.94
CA ALA A 529 6.16 -6.72 72.12
C ALA A 529 5.92 -7.51 73.42
N ASP A 530 6.34 -8.77 73.41
CA ASP A 530 6.27 -9.69 74.54
C ASP A 530 4.88 -9.78 75.22
N THR A 531 3.79 -9.78 74.43
CA THR A 531 2.41 -9.89 74.93
C THR A 531 1.64 -11.04 74.31
N GLN A 532 0.87 -11.78 75.11
CA GLN A 532 0.00 -12.86 74.62
C GLN A 532 -1.31 -12.37 74.05
N GLU A 533 -1.82 -11.23 74.51
CA GLU A 533 -3.10 -10.68 74.06
C GLU A 533 -2.95 -9.18 73.73
N ILE A 534 -3.78 -8.72 72.79
CA ILE A 534 -3.97 -7.31 72.46
C ILE A 534 -5.47 -7.02 72.45
N GLU A 535 -5.89 -6.07 73.27
CA GLU A 535 -7.25 -5.52 73.24
C GLU A 535 -7.31 -4.30 72.29
N VAL A 536 -8.34 -4.27 71.45
CA VAL A 536 -8.62 -3.19 70.51
C VAL A 536 -10.01 -2.62 70.81
N ASP A 537 -10.10 -1.32 71.07
CA ASP A 537 -11.39 -0.60 71.19
C ASP A 537 -12.03 -0.48 69.80
N THR A 538 -13.23 -1.05 69.64
CA THR A 538 -13.97 -1.06 68.38
C THR A 538 -15.17 -0.11 68.38
N LYS A 539 -15.39 0.70 69.44
CA LYS A 539 -16.61 1.53 69.56
C LYS A 539 -16.80 2.49 68.39
N ASP A 540 -15.68 3.01 67.87
CA ASP A 540 -15.65 4.03 66.81
C ASP A 540 -15.59 3.41 65.41
N PHE A 541 -15.53 2.07 65.31
CA PHE A 541 -15.60 1.39 64.02
C PHE A 541 -17.05 1.43 63.52
N ALA A 542 -17.26 1.47 62.22
CA ALA A 542 -18.61 1.35 61.65
C ALA A 542 -19.08 -0.12 61.76
N GLU A 543 -20.39 -0.34 61.71
CA GLU A 543 -20.92 -1.70 61.57
C GLU A 543 -20.46 -2.28 60.23
N GLY A 544 -19.90 -3.49 60.23
CA GLY A 544 -19.37 -4.07 59.00
C GLY A 544 -18.34 -5.18 59.20
N ILE A 545 -17.79 -5.65 58.07
CA ILE A 545 -16.75 -6.67 58.02
C ILE A 545 -15.39 -6.00 57.84
N TYR A 546 -14.41 -6.45 58.62
CA TYR A 546 -13.04 -5.98 58.62
C TYR A 546 -12.06 -7.15 58.47
N VAL A 547 -10.84 -6.84 58.04
CA VAL A 547 -9.72 -7.79 58.00
C VAL A 547 -8.71 -7.38 59.06
N VAL A 548 -8.44 -8.27 60.01
CA VAL A 548 -7.37 -8.13 61.00
C VAL A 548 -6.12 -8.80 60.46
N GLN A 549 -5.11 -8.03 60.09
CA GLN A 549 -3.79 -8.49 59.69
C GLN A 549 -2.86 -8.49 60.91
N ILE A 550 -2.11 -9.56 61.08
CA ILE A 550 -1.22 -9.80 62.22
C ILE A 550 0.15 -10.14 61.67
N GLN A 551 1.17 -9.35 62.02
CA GLN A 551 2.54 -9.55 61.59
C GLN A 551 3.45 -9.74 62.81
N SER A 552 4.18 -10.86 62.88
CA SER A 552 5.14 -11.14 63.95
C SER A 552 6.42 -11.78 63.42
N GLY A 553 7.50 -11.02 63.31
CA GLY A 553 8.70 -11.48 62.59
C GLY A 553 8.35 -11.79 61.12
N ASP A 554 8.64 -13.01 60.66
CA ASP A 554 8.29 -13.49 59.31
C ASP A 554 6.86 -14.03 59.21
N PHE A 555 6.15 -14.18 60.33
CA PHE A 555 4.74 -14.59 60.33
C PHE A 555 3.85 -13.43 59.89
N ILE A 556 2.97 -13.68 58.92
CA ILE A 556 1.86 -12.81 58.58
C ILE A 556 0.60 -13.68 58.49
N GLY A 557 -0.44 -13.32 59.24
CA GLY A 557 -1.74 -14.00 59.24
C GLY A 557 -2.90 -13.02 59.13
N THR A 558 -4.07 -13.49 58.71
CA THR A 558 -5.29 -12.66 58.67
C THR A 558 -6.49 -13.36 59.32
N LYS A 559 -7.36 -12.58 59.99
CA LYS A 559 -8.63 -13.04 60.55
C LYS A 559 -9.76 -12.09 60.15
N LYS A 560 -10.94 -12.65 59.89
CA LYS A 560 -12.16 -11.87 59.64
C LYS A 560 -12.71 -11.33 60.96
N LEU A 561 -12.90 -10.03 61.08
CA LEU A 561 -13.62 -9.38 62.16
C LEU A 561 -14.99 -8.93 61.66
N VAL A 562 -16.04 -9.18 62.43
CA VAL A 562 -17.36 -8.58 62.25
C VAL A 562 -17.59 -7.61 63.40
N VAL A 563 -17.95 -6.36 63.11
CA VAL A 563 -18.36 -5.38 64.12
C VAL A 563 -19.86 -5.17 64.02
N GLU A 564 -20.57 -5.36 65.13
CA GLU A 564 -22.01 -5.15 65.30
C GLU A 564 -22.25 -4.05 66.37
N LYS A 565 -23.32 -3.28 66.26
CA LYS A 565 -23.66 -2.21 67.23
C LYS A 565 -25.02 -2.40 67.88
#